data_AF-A0A920G7I1-F1
#
_entry.id   AF-A0A920G7I1-F1
#
_cell.length_a   1.000
_cell.length_b   1.000
_cell.length_c   1.000
_cell.angle_alpha   90.00
_cell.angle_beta   90.00
_cell.angle_gamma   90.00
#
_symmetry.space_group_name_H-M   'P 1'
#
loop_
_entity.id
_entity.type
_entity.pdbx_description
1 polymer ?
#
loop_
_entity_poly.entity_id
_entity_poly.type
_entity_poly.pdbx_seq_one_letter_code
_entity_poly.pdbx_strand_id
1 'polypeptide(L)'
;MPIHEPAREVPVIHETEVLVVGSGPGGLAAALGAARAGSQVTLLERFGCFGGNITAVGVEGFAWYRHEHTVDTEGVGIEFETRARDMGAAVKEPNRRAMPSTARPSNGWPIRWWKKPASRLCCTAFSLPHMEGDVIKGVIVESKAGREAILAERVIDATGDADVAHRAGAITLKQAKKDMIGASVMFSMSGVNKTRFIEHVKADPKPIATGLMANGLSRQRERKMRCSRPSYASLSRKHARRG
;
A
#
# COMPACT_ATOMS: atom_id res chain seq x y z
N MET A 1 3.83 5.04 -36.27
CA MET A 1 5.17 5.54 -36.64
C MET A 1 6.07 5.35 -35.42
N PRO A 2 7.13 4.52 -35.50
CA PRO A 2 8.10 4.40 -34.41
C PRO A 2 8.95 5.67 -34.32
N ILE A 3 9.46 5.96 -33.12
CA ILE A 3 10.43 7.03 -32.87
C ILE A 3 11.74 6.42 -32.35
N HIS A 4 12.87 7.07 -32.63
CA HIS A 4 14.18 6.66 -32.13
C HIS A 4 14.58 7.53 -30.95
N GLU A 5 14.81 6.92 -29.78
CA GLU A 5 15.46 7.58 -28.66
C GLU A 5 16.99 7.49 -28.83
N PRO A 6 17.76 8.55 -28.51
CA PRO A 6 19.23 8.47 -28.48
C PRO A 6 19.72 7.41 -27.50
N ALA A 7 20.76 6.66 -27.89
CA ALA A 7 21.44 5.73 -27.00
C ALA A 7 22.11 6.48 -25.85
N ARG A 8 22.06 5.90 -24.65
CA ARG A 8 22.70 6.44 -23.44
C ARG A 8 23.08 5.34 -22.49
N GLU A 9 24.10 5.61 -21.68
CA GLU A 9 24.40 4.81 -20.50
C GLU A 9 23.36 5.09 -19.41
N VAL A 10 22.96 4.04 -18.69
CA VAL A 10 21.99 4.16 -17.59
C VAL A 10 22.76 4.11 -16.27
N PRO A 11 22.70 5.15 -15.43
CA PRO A 11 23.43 5.17 -14.17
C PRO A 11 22.84 4.13 -13.19
N VAL A 12 23.72 3.37 -12.54
CA VAL A 12 23.36 2.48 -11.44
C VAL A 12 23.27 3.30 -10.15
N ILE A 13 22.10 3.34 -9.54
CA ILE A 13 21.85 4.12 -8.32
C ILE A 13 21.83 3.27 -7.05
N HIS A 14 21.70 1.95 -7.19
CA HIS A 14 21.64 1.03 -6.08
C HIS A 14 21.98 -0.41 -6.47
N GLU A 15 22.55 -1.15 -5.53
CA GLU A 15 22.84 -2.59 -5.64
C GLU A 15 22.32 -3.30 -4.39
N THR A 16 21.77 -4.50 -4.54
CA THR A 16 21.15 -5.24 -3.44
C THR A 16 21.17 -6.75 -3.69
N GLU A 17 21.03 -7.58 -2.66
CA GLU A 17 20.93 -9.03 -2.86
C GLU A 17 19.51 -9.39 -3.36
N VAL A 18 18.48 -8.84 -2.73
CA VAL A 18 17.07 -9.11 -3.09
C VAL A 18 16.34 -7.81 -3.37
N LEU A 19 15.92 -7.62 -4.62
CA LEU A 19 15.05 -6.52 -5.02
C LEU A 19 13.60 -6.99 -5.11
N VAL A 20 12.70 -6.37 -4.36
CA VAL A 20 11.26 -6.59 -4.45
C VAL A 20 10.62 -5.43 -5.21
N VAL A 21 10.01 -5.72 -6.36
CA VAL A 21 9.36 -4.72 -7.21
C VAL A 21 7.88 -4.68 -6.92
N GLY A 22 7.43 -3.66 -6.18
CA GLY A 22 6.05 -3.48 -5.74
C GLY A 22 5.88 -3.71 -4.23
N SER A 23 5.20 -2.79 -3.55
CA SER A 23 5.05 -2.82 -2.08
C SER A 23 3.63 -3.12 -1.60
N GLY A 24 2.86 -3.88 -2.40
CA GLY A 24 1.58 -4.42 -1.95
C GLY A 24 1.73 -5.45 -0.81
N PRO A 25 0.63 -6.06 -0.34
CA PRO A 25 0.66 -7.10 0.68
C PRO A 25 1.67 -8.24 0.40
N GLY A 26 1.69 -8.73 -0.84
CA GLY A 26 2.63 -9.77 -1.27
C GLY A 26 4.09 -9.31 -1.27
N GLY A 27 4.36 -8.10 -1.78
CA GLY A 27 5.71 -7.53 -1.79
C GLY A 27 6.25 -7.24 -0.39
N LEU A 28 5.42 -6.69 0.50
CA LEU A 28 5.80 -6.49 1.90
C LEU A 28 6.09 -7.82 2.61
N ALA A 29 5.27 -8.86 2.38
CA ALA A 29 5.50 -10.18 2.95
C ALA A 29 6.79 -10.82 2.40
N ALA A 30 7.04 -10.73 1.10
CA ALA A 30 8.26 -11.23 0.45
C ALA A 30 9.51 -10.53 0.96
N ALA A 31 9.49 -9.19 1.04
CA ALA A 31 10.58 -8.41 1.57
C ALA A 31 10.89 -8.75 3.04
N LEU A 32 9.85 -9.04 3.84
CA LEU A 32 10.04 -9.44 5.24
C LEU A 32 10.67 -10.82 5.33
N GLY A 33 10.20 -11.77 4.52
CA GLY A 33 10.76 -13.12 4.46
C GLY A 33 12.23 -13.10 4.08
N ALA A 34 12.59 -12.37 3.02
CA ALA A 34 13.97 -12.21 2.58
C ALA A 34 14.86 -11.54 3.64
N ALA A 35 14.36 -10.48 4.29
CA ALA A 35 15.10 -9.81 5.37
C ALA A 35 15.31 -10.72 6.59
N ARG A 36 14.32 -11.56 6.94
CA ARG A 36 14.44 -12.57 8.00
C ARG A 36 15.44 -13.67 7.68
N ALA A 37 15.61 -13.98 6.40
CA ALA A 37 16.65 -14.90 5.92
C ALA A 37 18.07 -14.29 5.97
N GLY A 38 18.19 -13.01 6.34
CA GLY A 38 19.48 -12.32 6.47
C GLY A 38 19.92 -11.55 5.24
N SER A 39 19.10 -11.52 4.17
CA SER A 39 19.47 -10.82 2.94
C SER A 39 19.37 -9.31 3.04
N GLN A 40 20.20 -8.60 2.28
CA GLN A 40 20.03 -7.18 2.00
C GLN A 40 18.88 -7.01 1.00
N VAL A 41 17.80 -6.39 1.45
CA VAL A 41 16.57 -6.28 0.66
C VAL A 41 16.36 -4.84 0.23
N THR A 42 15.99 -4.61 -1.03
CA THR A 42 15.45 -3.33 -1.47
C THR A 42 13.99 -3.48 -1.83
N LEU A 43 13.14 -2.59 -1.32
CA LEU A 43 11.74 -2.53 -1.70
C LEU A 43 11.52 -1.31 -2.61
N LEU A 44 11.06 -1.59 -3.84
CA LEU A 44 10.78 -0.61 -4.87
C LEU A 44 9.27 -0.37 -5.00
N GLU A 45 8.87 0.90 -5.04
CA GLU A 45 7.46 1.30 -5.14
C GLU A 45 7.29 2.53 -6.04
N ARG A 46 6.32 2.45 -6.96
CA ARG A 46 5.96 3.53 -7.88
C ARG A 46 5.21 4.67 -7.18
N PHE A 47 4.45 4.35 -6.14
CA PHE A 47 3.68 5.32 -5.36
C PHE A 47 4.55 6.06 -4.34
N GLY A 48 4.04 7.17 -3.82
CA GLY A 48 4.69 7.94 -2.75
C GLY A 48 4.58 7.31 -1.35
N CYS A 49 4.07 6.09 -1.26
CA CYS A 49 3.90 5.35 0.00
C CYS A 49 3.90 3.84 -0.24
N PHE A 50 4.31 3.09 0.78
CA PHE A 50 4.25 1.62 0.74
C PHE A 50 2.88 1.08 1.14
N GLY A 51 2.57 -0.15 0.72
CA GLY A 51 1.34 -0.88 1.03
C GLY A 51 0.49 -1.19 -0.20
N GLY A 52 0.77 -0.59 -1.35
CA GLY A 52 -0.09 -0.71 -2.52
C GLY A 52 -1.53 -0.27 -2.21
N ASN A 53 -2.53 -1.03 -2.67
CA ASN A 53 -3.94 -0.65 -2.56
C ASN A 53 -4.45 -0.48 -1.11
N ILE A 54 -3.87 -1.17 -0.12
CA ILE A 54 -4.29 -1.02 1.28
C ILE A 54 -3.98 0.40 1.81
N THR A 55 -2.96 1.06 1.27
CA THR A 55 -2.54 2.40 1.70
C THR A 55 -2.91 3.47 0.68
N ALA A 56 -2.76 3.20 -0.61
CA ALA A 56 -3.00 4.16 -1.69
C ALA A 56 -4.49 4.47 -1.90
N VAL A 57 -5.36 3.45 -1.86
CA VAL A 57 -6.81 3.60 -2.10
C VAL A 57 -7.67 3.18 -0.91
N GLY A 58 -7.05 2.66 0.15
CA GLY A 58 -7.73 2.37 1.40
C GLY A 58 -8.55 1.09 1.43
N VAL A 59 -8.09 0.04 0.74
CA VAL A 59 -8.68 -1.30 0.87
C VAL A 59 -8.59 -1.76 2.32
N GLU A 60 -9.71 -2.29 2.83
CA GLU A 60 -9.98 -2.47 4.26
C GLU A 60 -8.86 -3.23 5.00
N GLY A 61 -8.29 -4.33 4.48
CA GLY A 61 -7.15 -4.97 5.15
C GLY A 61 -6.56 -6.18 4.44
N PHE A 62 -5.56 -6.82 5.08
CA PHE A 62 -4.87 -8.01 4.56
C PHE A 62 -5.79 -9.23 4.43
N ALA A 63 -6.77 -9.38 5.33
CA ALA A 63 -7.64 -10.56 5.38
C ALA A 63 -9.13 -10.17 5.51
N TRP A 64 -9.65 -9.41 4.55
CA TRP A 64 -11.07 -8.98 4.53
C TRP A 64 -12.08 -10.15 4.64
N TYR A 65 -11.66 -11.36 4.28
CA TYR A 65 -12.44 -12.60 4.30
C TYR A 65 -12.46 -13.32 5.67
N ARG A 66 -11.75 -12.82 6.69
CA ARG A 66 -11.62 -13.52 7.99
C ARG A 66 -12.80 -13.25 8.94
N HIS A 67 -13.62 -14.27 9.14
CA HIS A 67 -14.82 -14.31 10.01
C HIS A 67 -14.68 -15.35 11.14
N GLU A 68 -15.73 -15.51 11.96
CA GLU A 68 -15.69 -16.30 13.21
C GLU A 68 -15.40 -17.80 13.05
N HIS A 69 -15.47 -18.35 11.84
CA HIS A 69 -15.14 -19.75 11.54
C HIS A 69 -14.20 -19.91 10.33
N THR A 70 -13.53 -18.82 9.93
CA THR A 70 -12.55 -18.90 8.84
C THR A 70 -11.31 -19.63 9.31
N VAL A 71 -10.97 -20.73 8.65
CA VAL A 71 -9.65 -21.36 8.75
C VAL A 71 -8.68 -20.56 7.89
N ASP A 72 -7.65 -20.01 8.52
CA ASP A 72 -6.64 -19.17 7.89
C ASP A 72 -5.26 -19.75 8.20
N THR A 73 -4.34 -19.66 7.25
CA THR A 73 -2.93 -20.06 7.42
C THR A 73 -2.21 -19.20 8.46
N GLU A 74 -2.78 -18.05 8.82
CA GLU A 74 -2.21 -17.10 9.78
C GLU A 74 -0.85 -16.55 9.30
N GLY A 75 0.02 -16.13 10.23
CA GLY A 75 1.40 -15.70 9.93
C GLY A 75 1.53 -14.20 9.66
N VAL A 76 2.28 -13.85 8.60
CA VAL A 76 2.72 -12.46 8.33
C VAL A 76 1.54 -11.49 8.19
N GLY A 77 0.39 -11.93 7.68
CA GLY A 77 -0.82 -11.10 7.62
C GLY A 77 -1.34 -10.69 8.99
N ILE A 78 -1.40 -11.63 9.95
CA ILE A 78 -1.78 -11.35 11.35
C ILE A 78 -0.73 -10.46 12.03
N GLU A 79 0.54 -10.68 11.71
CA GLU A 79 1.64 -9.86 12.21
C GLU A 79 1.51 -8.40 11.77
N PHE A 80 1.16 -8.17 10.50
CA PHE A 80 0.87 -6.84 9.97
C PHE A 80 -0.34 -6.19 10.66
N GLU A 81 -1.45 -6.92 10.81
CA GLU A 81 -2.67 -6.42 11.46
C GLU A 81 -2.44 -6.09 12.95
N THR A 82 -1.76 -6.99 13.66
CA THR A 82 -1.41 -6.83 15.09
C THR A 82 -0.58 -5.58 15.30
N ARG A 83 0.43 -5.35 14.46
CA ARG A 83 1.27 -4.17 14.57
C ARG A 83 0.57 -2.90 14.12
N ALA A 84 -0.26 -2.97 13.07
CA ALA A 84 -1.10 -1.85 12.70
C ALA A 84 -2.01 -1.44 13.86
N ARG A 85 -2.58 -2.40 14.61
CA ARG A 85 -3.34 -2.14 15.85
C ARG A 85 -2.47 -1.51 16.93
N ASP A 86 -1.31 -2.07 17.22
CA ASP A 86 -0.42 -1.57 18.29
C ASP A 86 0.10 -0.15 17.97
N MET A 87 0.16 0.21 16.69
CA MET A 87 0.48 1.55 16.21
C MET A 87 -0.73 2.50 16.15
N GLY A 88 -1.91 2.07 16.58
CA GLY A 88 -3.15 2.86 16.50
C GLY A 88 -3.66 3.09 15.07
N ALA A 89 -3.16 2.30 14.12
CA ALA A 89 -3.45 2.37 12.69
C ALA A 89 -4.46 1.31 12.21
N ALA A 90 -5.03 0.50 13.11
CA ALA A 90 -6.11 -0.44 12.79
C ALA A 90 -7.35 -0.22 13.66
N VAL A 91 -8.53 -0.56 13.13
CA VAL A 91 -9.80 -0.52 13.87
C VAL A 91 -10.46 -1.89 13.77
N LYS A 92 -10.97 -2.38 14.89
CA LYS A 92 -11.74 -3.63 14.94
C LYS A 92 -13.08 -3.42 14.24
N GLU A 93 -13.35 -4.20 13.21
CA GLU A 93 -14.70 -4.27 12.67
C GLU A 93 -15.60 -5.16 13.54
N PRO A 94 -16.89 -4.83 13.68
CA PRO A 94 -17.78 -5.57 14.58
C PRO A 94 -18.02 -7.03 14.18
N ASN A 95 -17.99 -7.35 12.88
CA ASN A 95 -18.37 -8.66 12.32
C ASN A 95 -17.19 -9.43 11.71
N ARG A 96 -15.96 -8.98 11.93
CA ARG A 96 -14.74 -9.59 11.37
C ARG A 96 -13.69 -9.80 12.44
N ARG A 97 -12.95 -10.91 12.33
CA ARG A 97 -11.75 -11.12 13.14
C ARG A 97 -10.58 -10.30 12.61
N ALA A 98 -10.56 -10.04 11.32
CA ALA A 98 -9.58 -9.14 10.71
C ALA A 98 -9.68 -7.74 11.30
N MET A 99 -8.52 -7.11 11.47
CA MET A 99 -8.38 -5.72 11.90
C MET A 99 -8.03 -4.88 10.68
N PRO A 100 -9.04 -4.43 9.91
CA PRO A 100 -8.77 -3.58 8.77
C PRO A 100 -7.97 -2.35 9.20
N SER A 101 -6.95 -2.04 8.41
CA SER A 101 -6.13 -0.87 8.66
C SER A 101 -7.01 0.35 8.46
N THR A 102 -6.93 1.33 9.37
CA THR A 102 -7.47 2.65 9.06
C THR A 102 -6.68 3.20 7.90
N ALA A 103 -7.28 3.10 6.72
CA ALA A 103 -6.81 3.68 5.48
C ALA A 103 -6.63 5.18 5.63
N ARG A 104 -5.48 5.57 6.17
CA ARG A 104 -5.02 6.95 6.18
C ARG A 104 -3.57 6.92 5.69
N PRO A 105 -3.29 7.49 4.51
CA PRO A 105 -1.93 7.62 3.99
C PRO A 105 -0.95 8.23 5.01
N SER A 106 -1.44 9.09 5.90
CA SER A 106 -0.65 9.72 6.97
C SER A 106 -0.21 8.78 8.10
N ASN A 107 -0.72 7.56 8.19
CA ASN A 107 -0.36 6.67 9.30
C ASN A 107 1.05 6.09 9.12
N GLY A 108 1.58 6.09 7.88
CA GLY A 108 2.97 5.73 7.58
C GLY A 108 3.41 4.37 8.13
N TRP A 109 2.46 3.49 8.48
CA TRP A 109 2.76 2.34 9.31
C TRP A 109 3.54 1.24 8.57
N PRO A 110 3.33 0.99 7.24
CA PRO A 110 4.20 0.07 6.51
C PRO A 110 5.64 0.63 6.42
N ILE A 111 5.79 1.96 6.36
CA ILE A 111 7.07 2.67 6.33
C ILE A 111 7.76 2.68 7.70
N ARG A 112 7.04 2.66 8.83
CA ARG A 112 7.68 2.69 10.17
C ARG A 112 8.24 1.32 10.59
N TRP A 113 7.90 0.26 9.85
CA TRP A 113 8.19 -1.14 10.14
C TRP A 113 9.65 -1.54 9.83
N TRP A 114 10.19 -1.17 8.67
CA TRP A 114 11.53 -1.61 8.22
C TRP A 114 12.67 -0.80 8.83
N LYS A 115 12.90 -0.86 10.14
CA LYS A 115 13.95 -0.02 10.75
C LYS A 115 15.39 -0.38 10.35
N LYS A 116 15.64 -1.55 9.73
CA LYS A 116 16.90 -1.99 9.08
C LYS A 116 16.78 -3.46 8.65
N PRO A 117 17.51 -3.94 7.62
CA PRO A 117 18.41 -3.20 6.71
C PRO A 117 17.83 -3.09 5.29
N ALA A 118 16.51 -2.91 5.13
CA ALA A 118 15.96 -2.76 3.79
C ALA A 118 16.05 -1.32 3.27
N SER A 119 16.73 -1.13 2.14
CA SER A 119 16.66 0.11 1.36
C SER A 119 15.25 0.28 0.79
N ARG A 120 14.82 1.53 0.68
CA ARG A 120 13.42 1.89 0.37
C ARG A 120 13.40 2.93 -0.71
N LEU A 121 12.86 2.56 -1.87
CA LEU A 121 12.74 3.44 -3.01
C LEU A 121 11.26 3.63 -3.31
N CYS A 122 10.73 4.80 -2.94
CA CYS A 122 9.38 5.24 -3.31
C CYS A 122 9.43 6.15 -4.55
N CYS A 123 8.26 6.46 -5.12
CA CYS A 123 8.13 7.36 -6.27
C CYS A 123 8.96 6.94 -7.50
N THR A 124 9.28 5.66 -7.60
CA THR A 124 10.21 5.12 -8.59
C THR A 124 9.53 3.96 -9.30
N ALA A 125 9.20 4.15 -10.58
CA ALA A 125 8.45 3.18 -11.35
C ALA A 125 9.40 2.18 -12.01
N PHE A 126 9.01 0.91 -12.04
CA PHE A 126 9.67 -0.09 -12.87
C PHE A 126 9.40 0.18 -14.35
N SER A 127 10.43 0.08 -15.19
CA SER A 127 10.33 0.27 -16.64
C SER A 127 10.63 -1.02 -17.41
N LEU A 128 11.80 -1.63 -17.20
CA LEU A 128 12.25 -2.83 -17.91
C LEU A 128 13.14 -3.71 -17.01
N PRO A 129 13.14 -5.04 -17.18
CA PRO A 129 14.15 -5.87 -16.53
C PRO A 129 15.52 -5.64 -17.21
N HIS A 130 16.59 -5.66 -16.42
CA HIS A 130 17.94 -5.68 -16.93
C HIS A 130 18.38 -7.14 -17.07
N MET A 131 18.53 -7.61 -18.31
CA MET A 131 18.77 -9.02 -18.64
C MET A 131 20.22 -9.23 -19.10
N GLU A 132 20.84 -10.31 -18.63
CA GLU A 132 22.04 -10.92 -19.21
C GLU A 132 21.69 -12.33 -19.67
N GLY A 133 21.44 -12.50 -20.98
CA GLY A 133 20.83 -13.72 -21.49
C GLY A 133 19.46 -13.97 -20.84
N ASP A 134 19.30 -15.13 -20.21
CA ASP A 134 18.06 -15.54 -19.52
C ASP A 134 18.05 -15.17 -18.03
N VAL A 135 19.04 -14.41 -17.55
CA VAL A 135 19.17 -14.05 -16.13
C VAL A 135 18.79 -12.58 -15.92
N ILE A 136 17.84 -12.33 -15.02
CA ILE A 136 17.54 -10.97 -14.54
C ILE A 136 18.64 -10.54 -13.57
N LYS A 137 19.35 -9.47 -13.91
CA LYS A 137 20.46 -8.88 -13.12
C LYS A 137 20.07 -7.62 -12.36
N GLY A 138 18.84 -7.17 -12.54
CA GLY A 138 18.32 -5.95 -11.96
C GLY A 138 17.12 -5.44 -12.74
N VAL A 139 16.79 -4.18 -12.51
CA VAL A 139 15.72 -3.49 -13.23
C VAL A 139 16.14 -2.08 -13.61
N ILE A 140 15.62 -1.62 -14.74
CA ILE A 140 15.59 -0.22 -15.13
C ILE A 140 14.36 0.40 -14.49
N VAL A 141 14.57 1.53 -13.82
CA VAL A 141 13.54 2.31 -13.18
C VAL A 141 13.44 3.69 -13.80
N GLU A 142 12.32 4.37 -13.56
CA GLU A 142 12.09 5.73 -13.98
C GLU A 142 11.47 6.56 -12.86
N SER A 143 12.07 7.72 -12.65
CA SER A 143 11.64 8.73 -11.68
C SER A 143 11.70 10.12 -12.32
N LYS A 144 11.47 11.18 -11.54
CA LYS A 144 11.70 12.56 -12.03
C LYS A 144 13.18 12.84 -12.36
N ALA A 145 14.11 12.00 -11.89
CA ALA A 145 15.53 12.09 -12.24
C ALA A 145 15.84 11.48 -13.63
N GLY A 146 14.88 10.77 -14.24
CA GLY A 146 15.07 10.07 -15.51
C GLY A 146 15.17 8.55 -15.32
N ARG A 147 15.80 7.88 -16.30
CA ARG A 147 16.03 6.42 -16.26
C ARG A 147 17.30 6.12 -15.49
N GLU A 148 17.17 5.21 -14.53
CA GLU A 148 18.22 4.75 -13.62
C GLU A 148 18.17 3.22 -13.53
N ALA A 149 19.21 2.57 -13.01
CA ALA A 149 19.28 1.13 -12.84
C ALA A 149 19.48 0.74 -11.37
N ILE A 150 18.83 -0.35 -10.98
CA ILE A 150 19.03 -1.02 -9.69
C ILE A 150 19.49 -2.45 -10.00
N LEU A 151 20.70 -2.81 -9.58
CA LEU A 151 21.21 -4.16 -9.75
C LEU A 151 20.79 -5.04 -8.57
N ALA A 152 20.52 -6.31 -8.86
CA ALA A 152 20.13 -7.28 -7.85
C ALA A 152 20.55 -8.72 -8.20
N GLU A 153 20.91 -9.51 -7.19
CA GLU A 153 21.16 -10.94 -7.37
C GLU A 153 19.87 -11.73 -7.58
N ARG A 154 18.78 -11.30 -6.92
CA ARG A 154 17.44 -11.87 -7.02
C ARG A 154 16.41 -10.76 -7.14
N VAL A 155 15.47 -10.92 -8.08
CA VAL A 155 14.34 -10.02 -8.26
C VAL A 155 13.04 -10.76 -7.95
N ILE A 156 12.22 -10.19 -7.06
CA ILE A 156 10.88 -10.67 -6.75
C ILE A 156 9.88 -9.73 -7.43
N ASP A 157 9.10 -10.27 -8.37
CA ASP A 157 8.02 -9.54 -9.02
C ASP A 157 6.78 -9.51 -8.10
N ALA A 158 6.49 -8.33 -7.55
CA ALA A 158 5.31 -8.04 -6.77
C ALA A 158 4.52 -6.84 -7.35
N THR A 159 4.63 -6.62 -8.66
CA THR A 159 4.02 -5.48 -9.38
C THR A 159 2.49 -5.53 -9.41
N GLY A 160 1.91 -6.71 -9.19
CA GLY A 160 0.48 -6.99 -9.29
C GLY A 160 0.06 -7.45 -10.68
N ASP A 161 0.70 -6.95 -11.73
CA ASP A 161 0.42 -7.27 -13.14
C ASP A 161 1.43 -8.26 -13.75
N ALA A 162 2.41 -8.72 -12.96
CA ALA A 162 3.54 -9.55 -13.39
C ALA A 162 4.40 -8.88 -14.47
N ASP A 163 4.59 -7.57 -14.37
CA ASP A 163 5.30 -6.75 -15.36
C ASP A 163 6.76 -7.17 -15.53
N VAL A 164 7.46 -7.51 -14.45
CA VAL A 164 8.88 -7.92 -14.51
C VAL A 164 8.97 -9.29 -15.18
N ALA A 165 8.18 -10.24 -14.72
CA ALA A 165 8.15 -11.61 -15.23
C ALA A 165 7.76 -11.64 -16.71
N HIS A 166 6.69 -10.96 -17.09
CA HIS A 166 6.22 -10.89 -18.48
C HIS A 166 7.27 -10.29 -19.41
N ARG A 167 7.90 -9.17 -19.01
CA ARG A 167 8.91 -8.50 -19.83
C ARG A 167 10.25 -9.24 -19.87
N ALA A 168 10.53 -10.09 -18.89
CA ALA A 168 11.68 -10.98 -18.90
C ALA A 168 11.46 -12.24 -19.76
N GLY A 169 10.27 -12.40 -20.36
CA GLY A 169 9.95 -13.55 -21.21
C GLY A 169 9.41 -14.77 -20.45
N ALA A 170 9.11 -14.63 -19.14
CA ALA A 170 8.49 -15.72 -18.39
C ALA A 170 7.05 -15.97 -18.86
N ILE A 171 6.59 -17.21 -18.68
CA ILE A 171 5.21 -17.59 -18.99
C ILE A 171 4.28 -16.82 -18.05
N THR A 172 3.40 -15.99 -18.62
CA THR A 172 2.34 -15.30 -17.88
C THR A 172 0.98 -15.64 -18.47
N LEU A 173 0.00 -15.86 -17.59
CA LEU A 173 -1.36 -16.17 -17.96
C LEU A 173 -2.24 -14.95 -17.78
N LYS A 174 -2.84 -14.47 -18.87
CA LYS A 174 -3.80 -13.37 -18.85
C LYS A 174 -5.18 -13.91 -19.21
N GLN A 175 -6.12 -13.78 -18.28
CA GLN A 175 -7.51 -14.18 -18.51
C GLN A 175 -8.11 -13.43 -19.70
N ALA A 176 -9.02 -14.06 -20.46
CA ALA A 176 -9.72 -13.36 -21.54
C ALA A 176 -10.54 -12.19 -20.98
N LYS A 177 -10.58 -11.07 -21.71
CA LYS A 177 -11.23 -9.81 -21.25
C LYS A 177 -12.68 -10.00 -20.79
N LYS A 178 -13.43 -10.88 -21.45
CA LYS A 178 -14.84 -11.20 -21.13
C LYS A 178 -15.02 -11.92 -19.78
N ASP A 179 -13.97 -12.59 -19.29
CA ASP A 179 -13.99 -13.37 -18.05
C ASP A 179 -13.26 -12.63 -16.91
N MET A 180 -12.72 -11.44 -17.17
CA MET A 180 -12.09 -10.59 -16.15
C MET A 180 -13.16 -9.90 -15.30
N ILE A 181 -12.95 -9.88 -13.98
CA ILE A 181 -13.76 -9.09 -13.06
C ILE A 181 -13.40 -7.61 -13.24
N GLY A 182 -14.41 -6.74 -13.31
CA GLY A 182 -14.21 -5.30 -13.38
C GLY A 182 -13.53 -4.75 -12.12
N ALA A 183 -12.69 -3.72 -12.28
CA ALA A 183 -12.06 -3.07 -11.14
C ALA A 183 -13.11 -2.33 -10.29
N SER A 184 -13.18 -2.63 -9.00
CA SER A 184 -14.01 -1.87 -8.04
C SER A 184 -13.38 -0.52 -7.77
N VAL A 185 -14.18 0.55 -7.91
CA VAL A 185 -13.74 1.91 -7.55
C VAL A 185 -14.06 2.19 -6.09
N MET A 186 -13.02 2.53 -5.33
CA MET A 186 -13.16 3.07 -3.98
C MET A 186 -13.20 4.60 -4.06
N PHE A 187 -14.17 5.23 -3.40
CA PHE A 187 -14.26 6.69 -3.32
C PHE A 187 -14.62 7.14 -1.91
N SER A 188 -14.23 8.37 -1.57
CA SER A 188 -14.61 9.03 -0.32
C SER A 188 -15.47 10.24 -0.65
N MET A 189 -16.56 10.43 0.11
CA MET A 189 -17.50 11.53 -0.09
C MET A 189 -17.67 12.32 1.21
N SER A 190 -17.56 13.64 1.11
CA SER A 190 -17.85 14.59 2.19
C SER A 190 -19.23 15.24 2.01
N GLY A 191 -19.76 15.92 3.04
CA GLY A 191 -21.07 16.57 2.96
C GLY A 191 -22.29 15.65 3.15
N VAL A 192 -22.08 14.36 3.45
CA VAL A 192 -23.17 13.42 3.71
C VAL A 192 -23.81 13.68 5.07
N ASN A 193 -25.15 13.78 5.12
CA ASN A 193 -25.89 13.76 6.38
C ASN A 193 -25.87 12.33 6.97
N LYS A 194 -24.92 12.11 7.88
CA LYS A 194 -24.65 10.80 8.49
C LYS A 194 -25.81 10.29 9.33
N THR A 195 -26.55 11.18 10.00
CA THR A 195 -27.69 10.82 10.83
C THR A 195 -28.78 10.19 9.98
N ARG A 196 -29.21 10.90 8.93
CA ARG A 196 -30.22 10.41 7.98
C ARG A 196 -29.79 9.12 7.28
N PHE A 197 -28.50 9.01 6.93
CA PHE A 197 -27.97 7.79 6.32
C PHE A 197 -28.08 6.59 7.27
N ILE A 198 -27.65 6.73 8.53
CA ILE A 198 -27.74 5.64 9.51
C ILE A 198 -29.19 5.24 9.77
N GLU A 199 -30.10 6.21 9.90
CA GLU A 199 -31.54 5.95 10.07
C GLU A 199 -32.13 5.18 8.87
N HIS A 200 -31.75 5.55 7.65
CA HIS A 200 -32.20 4.86 6.43
C HIS A 200 -31.72 3.41 6.38
N VAL A 201 -30.43 3.14 6.65
CA VAL A 201 -29.93 1.77 6.66
C VAL A 201 -30.64 0.95 7.75
N LYS A 202 -31.02 1.57 8.89
CA LYS A 202 -31.74 0.86 9.97
C LYS A 202 -33.15 0.47 9.55
N ALA A 203 -33.78 1.29 8.71
CA ALA A 203 -35.15 1.09 8.23
C ALA A 203 -35.25 0.12 7.04
N ASP A 204 -34.25 0.04 6.17
CA ASP A 204 -34.19 -0.92 5.05
C ASP A 204 -32.84 -1.67 5.04
N PRO A 205 -32.69 -2.73 5.86
CA PRO A 205 -31.46 -3.51 5.97
C PRO A 205 -31.29 -4.50 4.79
N LYS A 206 -31.30 -3.99 3.55
CA LYS A 206 -30.74 -4.69 2.37
C LYS A 206 -29.19 -4.66 2.43
N PRO A 207 -28.42 -5.36 1.57
CA PRO A 207 -27.03 -5.77 1.87
C PRO A 207 -25.99 -4.65 1.95
N ILE A 208 -26.42 -3.39 2.05
CA ILE A 208 -25.62 -2.25 2.53
C ILE A 208 -25.36 -2.37 4.05
N ALA A 209 -26.19 -3.12 4.78
CA ALA A 209 -26.21 -3.17 6.23
C ALA A 209 -25.06 -3.97 6.90
N THR A 210 -24.36 -4.85 6.19
CA THR A 210 -23.46 -5.83 6.84
C THR A 210 -22.20 -5.20 7.46
N GLY A 211 -21.80 -3.98 7.05
CA GLY A 211 -20.65 -3.26 7.62
C GLY A 211 -20.99 -2.08 8.54
N LEU A 212 -22.15 -1.44 8.38
CA LEU A 212 -22.50 -0.18 9.06
C LEU A 212 -23.39 -0.36 10.29
N MET A 213 -24.27 -1.37 10.33
CA MET A 213 -25.28 -1.55 11.38
C MET A 213 -24.74 -2.02 12.73
N ALA A 214 -23.62 -2.74 12.74
CA ALA A 214 -23.12 -3.37 13.97
C ALA A 214 -22.39 -2.38 14.91
N ASN A 215 -22.34 -1.10 14.55
CA ASN A 215 -21.73 -0.05 15.35
C ASN A 215 -22.79 0.62 16.24
N GLY A 216 -22.94 0.09 17.46
CA GLY A 216 -23.44 0.84 18.59
C GLY A 216 -22.59 2.11 18.77
N LEU A 217 -23.02 3.20 18.14
CA LEU A 217 -22.45 4.54 18.30
C LEU A 217 -22.83 5.07 19.68
N SER A 218 -22.12 4.63 20.71
CA SER A 218 -22.02 5.42 21.94
C SER A 218 -20.63 5.25 22.54
N ARG A 219 -20.05 6.37 22.97
CA ARG A 219 -18.84 6.51 23.81
C ARG A 219 -17.44 6.62 23.17
N GLN A 220 -17.11 6.07 21.99
CA GLN A 220 -15.71 6.19 21.50
C GLN A 220 -15.37 7.45 20.68
N ARG A 221 -16.35 8.23 20.21
CA ARG A 221 -16.06 9.41 19.36
C ARG A 221 -15.71 10.69 20.13
N GLU A 222 -16.04 10.81 21.41
CA GLU A 222 -15.73 12.01 22.20
C GLU A 222 -14.22 12.19 22.45
N ARG A 223 -13.46 11.09 22.54
CA ARG A 223 -11.98 11.16 22.68
C ARG A 223 -11.29 11.63 21.40
N LYS A 224 -11.89 11.43 20.22
CA LYS A 224 -11.34 11.86 18.92
C LYS A 224 -11.50 13.37 18.67
N MET A 225 -12.46 14.04 19.31
CA MET A 225 -12.67 15.49 19.16
C MET A 225 -11.77 16.34 20.07
N ARG A 226 -11.19 15.78 21.13
CA ARG A 226 -10.36 16.55 22.07
C ARG A 226 -8.91 16.73 21.61
N CYS A 227 -8.45 15.92 20.65
CA CYS A 227 -7.07 15.92 20.14
C CYS A 227 -6.91 16.67 18.80
N SER A 228 -7.98 17.29 18.27
CA SER A 228 -7.98 18.04 17.00
C SER A 228 -7.91 19.56 17.18
N ARG A 229 -7.35 20.07 18.28
CA ARG A 229 -6.90 21.47 18.32
C ARG A 229 -5.47 21.53 17.77
N PRO A 230 -5.24 22.14 16.59
CA PRO A 230 -3.90 22.49 16.17
C PRO A 230 -3.41 23.61 17.09
N SER A 231 -2.22 23.48 17.69
CA SER A 231 -1.52 24.55 18.42
C SER A 231 -0.95 25.65 17.49
N TYR A 232 -1.58 25.90 16.35
CA TYR A 232 -1.13 26.86 15.34
C TYR A 232 -1.91 28.19 15.42
N ALA A 233 -2.03 28.74 16.63
CA ALA A 233 -2.67 30.03 16.85
C ALA A 233 -1.88 30.89 17.85
N SER A 234 -0.62 31.20 17.55
CA SER A 234 0.12 32.25 18.29
C SER A 234 1.32 32.88 17.56
N LEU A 235 1.40 32.87 16.22
CA LEU A 235 2.59 33.39 15.50
C LEU A 235 2.29 34.22 14.23
N SER A 236 1.18 34.98 14.18
CA SER A 236 0.89 35.86 13.02
C SER A 236 0.33 37.25 13.37
N ARG A 237 0.27 37.65 14.63
CA ARG A 237 -0.12 39.04 15.00
C ARG A 237 1.00 39.75 15.74
N LYS A 238 2.04 40.19 15.02
CA LYS A 238 2.95 41.23 15.56
C LYS A 238 3.62 42.17 14.56
N HIS A 239 3.35 42.14 13.26
CA HIS A 239 3.96 43.09 12.29
C HIS A 239 2.92 43.66 11.30
N ALA A 240 1.99 44.46 11.82
CA ALA A 240 1.14 45.33 10.99
C ALA A 240 0.72 46.57 11.79
N ARG A 241 1.71 47.35 12.26
CA ARG A 241 1.60 48.77 12.65
C ARG A 241 3.00 49.39 12.63
N ARG A 242 3.38 49.98 11.49
CA ARG A 242 4.36 51.06 11.29
C ARG A 242 4.52 51.25 9.78
N GLY A 243 4.19 52.44 9.28
CA GLY A 243 4.10 52.79 7.87
C GLY A 243 2.71 53.28 7.55
#